data_AF-A0A8T3ZD75-F1
#
_entry.id   AF-A0A8T3ZD75-F1
#
_cell.length_a   1.000
_cell.length_b   1.000
_cell.length_c   1.000
_cell.angle_alpha   90.00
_cell.angle_beta   90.00
_cell.angle_gamma   90.00
#
_symmetry.space_group_name_H-M   'P 1'
#
loop_
_entity.id
_entity.type
_entity.pdbx_description
1 polymer ?
#
loop_
_entity_poly.entity_id
_entity_poly.type
_entity_poly.pdbx_seq_one_letter_code
_entity_poly.pdbx_strand_id
1 'polypeptide(L)' 'NPIIIPGFKEGERNFGDLFAYKCRIDSKIEGAVIIPVRTHHGIEILEIIAPVELRKSLNKKTGDEVSVDISQ' A
#
# COMPACT_ATOMS: atom_id res chain seq x y z
N ASN A 1 0.81 7.54 13.15
CA ASN A 1 2.25 7.58 12.75
C ASN A 1 2.59 6.39 11.85
N PRO A 2 3.46 6.53 10.84
CA PRO A 2 3.84 5.39 9.98
C PRO A 2 4.66 4.35 10.75
N ILE A 3 4.51 3.10 10.32
CA ILE A 3 5.46 2.03 10.60
C ILE A 3 6.58 2.15 9.55
N ILE A 4 7.83 2.27 10.01
CA ILE A 4 9.00 2.30 9.14
C ILE A 4 9.44 0.86 8.89
N ILE A 5 9.48 0.45 7.63
CA ILE A 5 10.01 -0.85 7.24
C ILE A 5 11.36 -0.59 6.55
N PRO A 6 12.48 -0.99 7.17
CA PRO A 6 13.80 -0.76 6.61
C PRO A 6 14.00 -1.61 5.36
N GLY A 7 14.70 -1.03 4.40
CA GLY A 7 15.18 -1.71 3.23
C GLY A 7 16.16 -2.82 3.58
N PHE A 8 16.35 -3.73 2.63
CA PHE A 8 17.24 -4.86 2.79
C PHE A 8 17.88 -5.22 1.44
N LYS A 9 18.86 -6.12 1.50
CA LYS A 9 19.55 -6.64 0.31
C LYS A 9 19.31 -8.14 0.21
N GLU A 10 19.01 -8.60 -1.00
CA GLU A 10 18.89 -10.02 -1.33
C GLU A 10 19.72 -10.31 -2.58
N GLY A 11 20.77 -11.11 -2.43
CA GLY A 11 21.76 -11.33 -3.50
C GLY A 11 22.40 -10.03 -3.96
N GLU A 12 22.29 -9.71 -5.25
CA GLU A 12 22.79 -8.45 -5.82
C GLU A 12 21.74 -7.33 -5.80
N ARG A 13 20.50 -7.61 -5.39
CA ARG A 13 19.38 -6.66 -5.44
C ARG A 13 19.22 -5.92 -4.11
N ASN A 14 19.01 -4.60 -4.18
CA ASN A 14 18.68 -3.77 -3.03
C ASN A 14 17.19 -3.38 -3.09
N PHE A 15 16.52 -3.48 -1.95
CA PHE A 15 15.14 -3.06 -1.74
C PHE A 15 15.16 -1.86 -0.79
N GLY A 16 14.54 -0.75 -1.21
CA GLY A 16 14.55 0.49 -0.44
C GLY A 16 13.61 0.45 0.77
N ASP A 17 13.81 1.41 1.67
CA ASP A 17 12.91 1.66 2.79
C ASP A 17 11.49 1.98 2.30
N LEU A 18 10.50 1.69 3.13
CA LEU A 18 9.12 2.09 2.91
C LEU A 18 8.43 2.49 4.20
N PHE A 19 7.46 3.41 4.08
CA PHE A 19 6.55 3.77 5.16
C PHE A 19 5.22 3.05 4.98
N ALA A 20 4.68 2.46 6.05
CA ALA A 20 3.39 1.80 6.04
C ALA A 20 2.42 2.49 7.01
N TYR A 21 1.22 2.82 6.53
CA TYR A 21 0.14 3.38 7.34
C TYR A 21 -1.02 2.40 7.35
N LYS A 22 -1.47 2.01 8.55
CA LYS A 22 -2.66 1.16 8.67
C LYS A 22 -3.87 1.89 8.07
N CYS A 23 -4.67 1.14 7.32
CA CYS A 23 -5.88 1.68 6.72
C CYS A 23 -7.02 0.65 6.70
N ARG A 24 -8.22 1.17 6.46
CA ARG A 24 -9.42 0.40 6.12
C ARG A 24 -9.76 0.71 4.66
N ILE A 25 -9.91 -0.32 3.85
CA ILE A 25 -10.22 -0.23 2.41
C ILE A 25 -11.70 -0.57 2.21
N ASP A 26 -12.42 0.31 1.52
CA ASP A 26 -13.88 0.22 1.29
C ASP A 26 -14.67 -0.06 2.58
N SER A 27 -14.22 0.51 3.71
CA SER A 27 -14.73 0.30 5.07
C SER A 27 -14.80 -1.17 5.53
N LYS A 28 -14.21 -2.11 4.79
CA LYS A 28 -14.35 -3.56 5.01
C LYS A 28 -13.02 -4.23 5.33
N ILE A 29 -12.01 -4.02 4.50
CA ILE A 29 -10.78 -4.82 4.51
C ILE A 29 -9.68 -4.05 5.25
N GLU A 30 -9.02 -4.71 6.20
CA GLU A 30 -7.82 -4.16 6.82
C GLU A 30 -6.65 -4.26 5.85
N GLY A 31 -5.87 -3.19 5.77
CA GLY A 31 -4.70 -3.13 4.92
C GLY A 31 -3.71 -2.08 5.39
N ALA A 32 -2.78 -1.77 4.49
CA ALA A 32 -1.87 -0.64 4.67
C ALA A 32 -1.70 0.12 3.37
N VAL A 33 -1.63 1.44 3.47
CA VAL A 33 -1.00 2.28 2.46
C VAL A 33 0.50 2.13 2.60
N ILE A 34 1.21 1.88 1.50
CA ILE A 34 2.67 1.83 1.47
C ILE A 34 3.23 2.97 0.63
N ILE A 35 4.28 3.60 1.12
CA ILE A 35 5.00 4.68 0.44
C ILE A 35 6.47 4.30 0.37
N PRO A 36 6.97 3.82 -0.78
CA PRO A 36 8.39 3.59 -0.98
C PRO A 36 9.17 4.91 -0.88
N VAL A 37 10.30 4.93 -0.17
CA VAL A 37 11.15 6.14 -0.04
C VAL A 37 11.74 6.57 -1.37
N ARG A 38 11.92 5.63 -2.30
CA ARG A 38 12.29 5.89 -3.69
C ARG A 38 11.24 5.26 -4.59
N THR A 39 10.44 6.08 -5.25
CA THR A 39 9.47 5.64 -6.26
C THR A 39 9.71 6.37 -7.57
N HIS A 40 9.43 5.69 -8.69
CA HIS A 40 9.39 6.30 -10.02
C HIS A 40 8.01 6.89 -10.35
N HIS A 41 7.00 6.50 -9.57
CA HIS A 41 5.64 7.01 -9.72
C HIS A 41 5.50 8.33 -8.96
N GLY A 42 4.77 9.28 -9.56
CA GLY A 42 4.47 10.55 -8.90
C GLY A 42 3.52 10.37 -7.71
N ILE A 43 3.35 11.44 -6.92
CA ILE A 43 2.48 11.50 -5.73
C ILE A 43 1.00 11.21 -6.00
N GLU A 44 0.58 11.18 -7.27
CA GLU A 44 -0.78 10.92 -7.71
C GLU A 44 -1.16 9.43 -7.69
N ILE A 45 -0.20 8.52 -7.47
CA ILE A 45 -0.45 7.09 -7.40
C ILE A 45 -0.25 6.61 -5.96
N LEU A 46 -1.32 6.10 -5.36
CA LEU A 46 -1.32 5.48 -4.05
C LEU A 46 -1.16 3.96 -4.19
N GLU A 47 -0.23 3.37 -3.43
CA GLU A 47 -0.05 1.92 -3.34
C GLU A 47 -0.68 1.40 -2.04
N ILE A 48 -1.49 0.33 -2.13
CA ILE A 48 -2.13 -0.33 -0.99
C ILE A 48 -1.91 -1.84 -1.01
N ILE A 49 -1.76 -2.43 0.18
CA ILE A 49 -1.64 -3.88 0.39
C ILE A 49 -2.69 -4.38 1.37
N ALA A 50 -3.09 -5.64 1.20
CA ALA A 50 -4.04 -6.33 2.07
C ALA A 50 -3.72 -7.83 2.10
N PRO A 51 -4.17 -8.59 3.11
CA PRO A 51 -3.98 -10.04 3.18
C PRO A 51 -4.86 -10.84 2.19
N VAL A 52 -5.61 -10.14 1.32
CA VAL A 52 -6.52 -10.71 0.34
C VAL A 52 -6.35 -10.05 -1.02
N GLU A 53 -6.77 -10.73 -2.08
CA GLU A 53 -6.80 -10.16 -3.42
C GLU A 53 -7.94 -9.13 -3.56
N LEU A 54 -7.61 -7.86 -3.35
CA LEU A 54 -8.57 -6.74 -3.27
C LEU A 54 -9.57 -6.69 -4.43
N ARG A 55 -9.12 -6.87 -5.68
CA ARG A 55 -10.00 -6.81 -6.85
C ARG A 55 -11.10 -7.86 -6.80
N LYS A 56 -10.78 -9.10 -6.41
CA LYS A 56 -11.78 -10.17 -6.24
C LYS A 56 -12.64 -9.92 -5.02
N SER A 57 -12.04 -9.59 -3.88
CA SER A 57 -12.77 -9.41 -2.62
C SER A 57 -13.74 -8.22 -2.65
N LEU A 58 -13.42 -7.16 -3.40
CA LEU A 58 -14.27 -5.97 -3.56
C LEU A 58 -15.07 -5.97 -4.86
N ASN A 59 -14.85 -6.95 -5.75
CA ASN A 59 -15.40 -7.00 -7.11
C ASN A 59 -15.17 -5.70 -7.90
N LYS A 60 -13.93 -5.22 -7.90
CA LYS A 60 -13.50 -3.95 -8.52
C LYS A 60 -12.64 -4.19 -9.76
N LYS A 61 -12.78 -3.33 -10.75
CA LYS A 61 -11.94 -3.27 -11.96
C LYS A 61 -11.25 -1.92 -12.08
N THR A 62 -10.35 -1.80 -13.05
CA THR A 62 -9.70 -0.52 -13.37
C THR A 62 -10.76 0.55 -13.66
N GLY A 63 -10.62 1.72 -13.03
CA GLY A 63 -11.54 2.84 -13.15
C GLY A 63 -12.63 2.89 -12.07
N ASP A 64 -12.82 1.82 -11.29
CA ASP A 64 -13.73 1.86 -10.16
C ASP A 64 -13.12 2.62 -8.98
N GLU A 65 -13.94 3.40 -8.29
CA GLU A 65 -13.53 4.10 -7.07
C GLU A 65 -13.34 3.13 -5.90
N VAL A 66 -12.35 3.43 -5.06
CA VAL A 66 -12.03 2.70 -3.82
C VAL A 66 -11.78 3.74 -2.73
N SER A 67 -12.40 3.58 -1.56
CA SER A 67 -12.13 4.44 -0.41
C SER A 67 -11.04 3.83 0.47
N VAL A 68 -10.17 4.70 1.01
CA VAL A 68 -9.09 4.30 1.92
C VAL A 68 -9.09 5.24 3.12
N ASP A 69 -9.46 4.71 4.27
CA ASP A 69 -9.47 5.44 5.53
C ASP A 69 -8.18 5.12 6.30
N ILE A 70 -7.30 6.10 6.42
CA ILE A 70 -6.05 5.95 7.17
C ILE A 70 -6.34 6.15 8.66
N SER A 71 -5.99 5.15 9.47
CA SER A 71 -6.06 5.26 10.93
C SER A 71 -4.84 6.07 11.40
N GLN A 72 -5.07 7.16 12.14
CA GLN A 72 -3.99 8.01 12.67
C GLN A 72 -3.18 7.30 13.76
#